data_AF-A0A958KBN6-F1
#
_entry.id   AF-A0A958KBN6-F1
#
_cell.length_a   1.000
_cell.length_b   1.000
_cell.length_c   1.000
_cell.angle_alpha   90.00
_cell.angle_beta   90.00
_cell.angle_gamma   90.00
#
_symmetry.space_group_name_H-M   'P 1'
#
loop_
_entity.id
_entity.type
_entity.pdbx_description
1 polymer ?
#
loop_
_entity_poly.entity_id
_entity_poly.type
_entity_poly.pdbx_seq_one_letter_code
_entity_poly.pdbx_strand_id
1 'polypeptide(L)'
;GFETNRNIGFGEVFRKPMLHIPPVITSGSKVTVFYKSAAMEATASGVAVEDGIEGSEIRVRNDNSNKVITGRVVGPGMVQVGR
;
A
#
# COMPACT_ATOMS: atom_id res chain seq x y z
N GLY A 1 9.19 -37.97 0.16
CA GLY A 1 9.64 -36.63 0.54
C GLY A 1 9.74 -35.80 -0.73
N PHE A 2 9.07 -34.65 -0.76
CA PHE A 2 9.36 -33.56 -1.68
C PHE A 2 9.15 -32.26 -0.91
N GLU A 3 10.22 -31.48 -0.86
CA GLU A 3 10.42 -30.36 0.04
C GLU A 3 9.89 -29.04 -0.57
N THR A 4 9.14 -28.32 0.27
CA THR A 4 9.00 -26.88 0.48
C THR A 4 9.11 -25.86 -0.68
N ASN A 5 8.13 -24.94 -0.65
CA ASN A 5 8.23 -23.51 -0.97
C ASN A 5 8.16 -23.12 -2.45
N ARG A 6 6.96 -23.20 -3.03
CA ARG A 6 6.67 -22.45 -4.25
C ARG A 6 5.50 -21.51 -4.01
N ASN A 7 5.88 -20.36 -3.45
CA ASN A 7 5.31 -19.04 -3.66
C ASN A 7 3.78 -18.99 -3.71
N ILE A 8 3.21 -18.45 -2.64
CA ILE A 8 2.04 -17.60 -2.76
C ILE A 8 2.33 -16.55 -3.84
N GLY A 9 1.91 -16.82 -5.08
CA GLY A 9 1.70 -15.77 -6.04
C GLY A 9 0.67 -14.87 -5.39
N PHE A 10 1.11 -13.71 -4.90
CA PHE A 10 0.25 -12.62 -4.44
C PHE A 10 -0.48 -12.05 -5.68
N GLY A 11 -1.29 -12.90 -6.33
CA GLY A 11 -2.13 -12.63 -7.50
C GLY A 11 -3.54 -12.20 -7.11
N GLU A 12 -3.76 -11.94 -5.83
CA GLU A 12 -4.89 -11.19 -5.27
C GLU A 12 -4.21 -10.14 -4.41
N VAL A 13 -4.30 -8.83 -4.69
CA VAL A 13 -5.47 -8.02 -4.34
C VAL A 13 -5.52 -6.76 -5.22
N PHE A 14 -5.77 -6.87 -6.53
CA PHE A 14 -6.22 -5.69 -7.31
C PHE A 14 -7.29 -6.08 -8.32
N ARG A 15 -8.32 -6.79 -7.83
CA ARG A 15 -9.64 -6.71 -8.46
C ARG A 15 -10.58 -6.02 -7.51
N LYS A 16 -10.94 -4.77 -7.83
CA LYS A 16 -12.32 -4.36 -8.05
C LYS A 16 -12.37 -2.89 -8.50
N PRO A 17 -12.78 -2.61 -9.75
CA PRO A 17 -13.22 -1.28 -10.14
C PRO A 17 -14.58 -1.01 -9.50
N MET A 18 -14.56 -0.52 -8.27
CA MET A 18 -15.74 -0.05 -7.53
C MET A 18 -15.24 1.09 -6.64
N LEU A 19 -14.86 2.25 -7.20
CA LEU A 19 -15.78 3.34 -7.52
C LEU A 19 -17.06 3.30 -6.66
N HIS A 20 -16.90 3.56 -5.36
CA HIS A 20 -17.86 4.27 -4.51
C HIS A 20 -17.22 4.39 -3.13
N ILE A 21 -17.37 5.56 -2.48
CA ILE A 21 -16.85 5.97 -1.16
C ILE A 21 -15.55 6.78 -1.27
N PRO A 22 -15.45 7.98 -0.65
CA PRO A 22 -14.19 8.71 -0.52
C PRO A 22 -13.30 8.02 0.53
N PRO A 23 -12.21 7.32 0.17
CA PRO A 23 -11.25 6.89 1.16
C PRO A 23 -10.47 8.11 1.66
N VAL A 24 -10.82 8.55 2.87
CA VAL A 24 -10.04 9.53 3.62
C VAL A 24 -9.10 8.74 4.53
N ILE A 25 -7.81 8.83 4.26
CA ILE A 25 -6.75 8.42 5.18
C ILE A 25 -6.48 9.61 6.09
N THR A 26 -6.42 9.39 7.40
CA THR A 26 -6.05 10.41 8.38
C THR A 26 -4.62 10.21 8.85
N SER A 27 -3.96 11.30 9.23
CA SER A 27 -2.67 11.23 9.93
C SER A 27 -2.79 10.35 11.18
N GLY A 28 -1.79 9.51 11.41
CA GLY A 28 -1.74 8.50 12.47
C GLY A 28 -2.45 7.18 12.12
N SER A 29 -3.17 7.10 11.00
CA SER A 29 -3.81 5.85 10.59
C SER A 29 -2.80 4.83 10.10
N LYS A 30 -3.01 3.56 10.47
CA LYS A 30 -2.22 2.45 9.94
C LYS A 30 -2.67 2.18 8.50
N VAL A 31 -1.72 2.18 7.58
CA VAL A 31 -1.94 1.99 6.15
C VAL A 31 -1.08 0.86 5.63
N THR A 32 -1.56 0.21 4.58
CA THR A 32 -0.83 -0.79 3.83
C THR A 32 -0.23 -0.13 2.61
N VAL A 33 1.08 -0.15 2.52
CA VAL A 33 1.86 0.37 1.40
C VAL A 33 2.09 -0.76 0.41
N PHE A 34 1.60 -0.59 -0.81
CA PHE A 34 1.85 -1.48 -1.94
C PHE A 34 2.96 -0.87 -2.80
N TYR A 35 4.09 -1.56 -2.88
CA TYR A 35 5.18 -1.22 -3.77
C TYR A 35 5.09 -2.06 -5.05
N LYS A 36 4.92 -1.41 -6.20
CA LYS A 36 4.87 -2.09 -7.51
C LYS A 36 6.04 -1.65 -8.37
N SER A 37 6.86 -2.61 -8.81
CA SER A 37 7.96 -2.42 -9.76
C SER A 37 7.88 -3.46 -10.89
N ALA A 38 8.52 -3.20 -12.03
CA ALA A 38 8.46 -4.05 -13.23
C ALA A 38 8.87 -5.52 -12.99
N ALA A 39 9.67 -5.80 -11.96
CA ALA A 39 10.14 -7.13 -11.62
C ALA A 39 9.48 -7.72 -10.35
N MET A 40 8.89 -6.90 -9.47
CA MET A 40 8.43 -7.33 -8.14
C MET A 40 7.32 -6.45 -7.54
N GLU A 41 6.42 -7.10 -6.81
CA GLU A 41 5.39 -6.48 -5.97
C GLU A 41 5.72 -6.77 -4.51
N ALA A 42 5.80 -5.72 -3.68
CA ALA A 42 6.08 -5.84 -2.25
C ALA A 42 5.01 -5.10 -1.45
N THR A 43 4.59 -5.67 -0.31
CA THR A 43 3.61 -5.05 0.58
C THR A 43 4.28 -4.73 1.91
N ALA A 44 4.15 -3.50 2.37
CA ALA A 44 4.70 -3.02 3.63
C ALA A 44 3.61 -2.40 4.50
N SER A 45 3.81 -2.43 5.81
CA SER A 45 2.95 -1.71 6.76
C SER A 45 3.55 -0.33 7.03
N GLY A 46 2.69 0.69 7.06
CA GLY A 46 3.08 2.06 7.38
C GLY A 46 2.02 2.77 8.20
N VAL A 47 2.36 3.98 8.61
CA VAL A 47 1.46 4.90 9.31
C VAL A 47 1.41 6.18 8.50
N ALA A 48 0.22 6.59 8.07
CA ALA A 48 0.04 7.87 7.39
C ALA A 48 0.47 9.00 8.34
N VAL A 49 1.34 9.90 7.87
CA VAL A 49 1.74 11.07 8.67
C VAL A 49 0.95 12.31 8.33
N GLU A 50 0.21 12.27 7.23
CA GLU A 50 -0.70 13.32 6.77
C GLU A 50 -2.02 12.70 6.34
N ASP A 51 -3.06 13.54 6.34
CA ASP A 51 -4.35 13.18 5.77
C ASP A 51 -4.31 13.18 4.24
N GLY A 52 -5.12 12.32 3.65
CA GLY A 52 -5.18 12.11 2.21
C GLY A 52 -6.52 11.58 1.78
N ILE A 53 -6.89 11.92 0.57
CA ILE A 53 -8.07 11.36 -0.10
C ILE A 53 -7.61 10.46 -1.25
N GLU A 54 -8.51 9.64 -1.79
CA GLU A 54 -8.24 8.85 -2.99
C GLU A 54 -7.57 9.68 -4.10
N GLY A 55 -6.52 9.13 -4.69
CA GLY A 55 -5.80 9.78 -5.78
C GLY A 55 -4.87 10.91 -5.35
N SER A 56 -4.95 11.39 -4.11
CA SER A 56 -3.97 12.31 -3.55
C SER A 56 -2.69 11.59 -3.16
N GLU A 57 -1.60 12.31 -3.27
CA GLU A 57 -0.30 11.89 -2.78
C GLU A 57 -0.19 12.23 -1.31
N ILE A 58 0.13 11.23 -0.48
CA ILE A 58 0.38 11.39 0.95
C ILE A 58 1.73 10.84 1.37
N ARG A 59 2.23 11.37 2.47
CA ARG A 59 3.38 10.82 3.17
C ARG A 59 2.94 9.75 4.16
N VAL A 60 3.65 8.65 4.10
CA VAL A 60 3.48 7.50 4.96
C VAL A 60 4.83 7.19 5.59
N ARG A 61 4.86 7.06 6.92
CA ARG A 61 6.01 6.54 7.62
C ARG A 61 5.96 5.01 7.59
N ASN A 62 6.96 4.39 6.99
CA ASN A 62 7.12 2.95 7.02
C ASN A 62 7.54 2.53 8.45
N ASP A 63 6.81 1.58 9.04
CA ASP A 63 7.11 1.07 10.38
C ASP A 63 8.42 0.26 10.39
N ASN A 64 8.69 -0.48 9.32
CA ASN A 64 9.84 -1.37 9.20
C ASN A 64 11.18 -0.63 9.07
N SER A 65 11.20 0.50 8.36
CA SER A 65 12.43 1.27 8.13
C SER A 65 12.45 2.64 8.82
N ASN A 66 11.36 3.02 9.50
CA ASN A 66 11.16 4.36 10.06
C ASN A 66 11.34 5.52 9.06
N LYS A 67 11.33 5.22 7.76
CA LYS A 67 11.46 6.22 6.70
C LYS A 67 10.10 6.75 6.29
N VAL A 68 10.00 8.06 6.08
CA VAL A 68 8.84 8.70 5.47
C VAL A 68 8.96 8.55 3.96
N ILE A 69 8.00 7.87 3.35
CA ILE A 69 7.88 7.65 1.91
C ILE A 69 6.62 8.33 1.40
N THR A 70 6.68 8.80 0.17
CA THR A 70 5.55 9.45 -0.49
C THR A 70 4.86 8.43 -1.39
N GLY A 71 3.53 8.34 -1.30
CA GLY A 71 2.74 7.40 -2.08
C GLY A 71 1.35 7.92 -2.38
N ARG A 72 0.70 7.32 -3.38
CA ARG A 72 -0.64 7.71 -3.80
C ARG A 72 -1.68 6.88 -3.10
N VAL A 73 -2.69 7.52 -2.52
CA VAL A 73 -3.83 6.80 -1.95
C VAL A 73 -4.60 6.13 -3.09
N VAL A 74 -4.72 4.81 -3.04
CA VAL A 74 -5.50 4.02 -4.01
C VAL A 74 -6.77 3.45 -3.40
N GLY A 75 -6.94 3.60 -2.08
CA GLY A 75 -8.08 3.08 -1.35
C GLY A 75 -7.97 3.34 0.15
N PRO A 76 -8.98 2.91 0.93
CA PRO A 76 -9.02 3.14 2.37
C PRO A 76 -7.90 2.36 3.06
N GLY A 77 -6.94 3.09 3.63
CA GLY A 77 -5.76 2.49 4.24
C GLY A 77 -4.85 1.77 3.24
N MET A 78 -4.96 2.08 1.93
CA MET A 78 -4.12 1.50 0.88
C MET A 78 -3.39 2.61 0.13
N VAL A 79 -2.06 2.51 0.10
CA VAL A 79 -1.19 3.51 -0.53
C VAL A 79 -0.27 2.80 -1.52
N GLN A 80 -0.25 3.25 -2.76
CA GLN A 80 0.64 2.73 -3.78
C GLN A 80 1.90 3.61 -3.88
N VAL A 81 3.07 2.97 -3.82
CA VAL A 81 4.38 3.60 -3.99
C VAL A 81 5.09 2.90 -5.14
N GLY A 82 5.58 3.64 -6.12
CA GLY A 82 6.20 3.03 -7.29
C GLY A 82 6.19 4.02 -8.44
N ARG A 83 7.30 4.09 -9.15
CA ARG A 83 7.39 4.78 -10.43
C ARG A 83 7.55 3.74 -11.52
#